data_AF-A0A1B1ELV7-F1
#
_entry.id   AF-A0A1B1ELV7-F1
#
_cell.length_a   1.000
_cell.length_b   1.000
_cell.length_c   1.000
_cell.angle_alpha   90.00
_cell.angle_beta   90.00
_cell.angle_gamma   90.00
#
_symmetry.space_group_name_H-M   'P 1'
#
loop_
_entity.id
_entity.type
_entity.pdbx_description
1 polymer ?
#
loop_
_entity_poly.entity_id
_entity_poly.type
_entity_poly.pdbx_seq_one_letter_code
_entity_poly.pdbx_strand_id
1 'polypeptide(L)'
;CMVEHMAVTMQSRFCRFAPSTRWRNLGVFGMLDETRHTQLDMRFSHDLLKKDPRFDWAQKAFHTNEWGVLAVKNFFDDAMLNADCVEASLATSLTVEHGFTNLQFVALAADAMAAGDINWSNLLSSIQTDEARHAQQGFPTLEVLMEHDPQRAQTALDVAFWRATRLFQTLTGPAMDYYTPLEQRKMSFKEFMLEWIVNHHERILNDHGLKKPWYWDKFLLSLENGHHAMHIGTWFWRPTLFWKPNAGASKDERAWLNEKYPTWEDNWGVMWDEIIHNVNVDRIENTLPDTLPSLCNLTQLPLGSAFSRHELADHSLEYKGRLYHFDSDISKWCFEQD
;
A
#
# COMPACT_ATOMS: atom_id res chain seq x y z
N CYS A 1 -8.11 9.94 3.97
CA CYS A 1 -8.12 11.31 4.55
C CYS A 1 -6.91 12.16 4.12
N MET A 2 -5.74 12.06 4.76
CA MET A 2 -4.68 13.07 4.55
C MET A 2 -3.82 12.83 3.29
N VAL A 3 -3.74 11.58 2.79
CA VAL A 3 -3.17 11.30 1.46
C VAL A 3 -3.98 11.98 0.37
N GLU A 4 -5.32 11.87 0.42
CA GLU A 4 -6.23 12.62 -0.47
C GLU A 4 -5.92 14.13 -0.43
N HIS A 5 -5.63 14.68 0.75
CA HIS A 5 -5.28 16.09 0.87
C HIS A 5 -3.93 16.43 0.21
N MET A 6 -2.96 15.51 0.25
CA MET A 6 -1.71 15.65 -0.49
C MET A 6 -1.96 15.60 -2.00
N ALA A 7 -2.88 14.76 -2.45
CA ALA A 7 -3.30 14.66 -3.84
C ALA A 7 -3.97 15.97 -4.35
N VAL A 8 -4.67 16.74 -3.49
CA VAL A 8 -5.11 18.12 -3.84
C VAL A 8 -3.93 18.97 -4.27
N THR A 9 -2.81 18.91 -3.53
CA THR A 9 -1.60 19.68 -3.84
C THR A 9 -0.97 19.18 -5.15
N MET A 10 -0.91 17.86 -5.36
CA MET A 10 -0.47 17.27 -6.63
C MET A 10 -1.31 17.76 -7.82
N GLN A 11 -2.63 17.64 -7.75
CA GLN A 11 -3.53 18.06 -8.83
C GLN A 11 -3.45 19.58 -9.08
N SER A 12 -3.24 20.39 -8.03
CA SER A 12 -2.98 21.83 -8.17
C SER A 12 -1.68 22.13 -8.95
N ARG A 13 -0.66 21.27 -8.80
CA ARG A 13 0.58 21.33 -9.60
C ARG A 13 0.28 21.09 -11.07
N PHE A 14 -0.57 20.11 -11.39
CA PHE A 14 -1.01 19.89 -12.76
C PHE A 14 -1.78 21.10 -13.30
N CYS A 15 -2.70 21.69 -12.53
CA CYS A 15 -3.41 22.91 -12.92
C CYS A 15 -2.45 24.03 -13.36
N ARG A 16 -1.32 24.17 -12.66
CA ARG A 16 -0.39 25.27 -12.86
C ARG A 16 0.71 24.99 -13.87
N PHE A 17 1.28 23.79 -13.84
CA PHE A 17 2.56 23.47 -14.50
C PHE A 17 2.44 22.40 -15.57
N ALA A 18 1.32 21.69 -15.69
CA ALA A 18 1.17 20.72 -16.77
C ALA A 18 1.31 21.42 -18.13
N PRO A 19 2.01 20.80 -19.10
CA PRO A 19 2.41 21.47 -20.34
C PRO A 19 1.22 21.81 -21.24
N SER A 20 0.18 20.98 -21.24
CA SER A 20 -1.00 21.17 -22.12
C SER A 20 -2.19 21.78 -21.37
N THR A 21 -2.98 22.61 -22.08
CA THR A 21 -4.23 23.17 -21.53
C THR A 21 -5.23 22.08 -21.15
N ARG A 22 -5.28 20.98 -21.90
CA ARG A 22 -6.18 19.85 -21.61
C ARG A 22 -5.84 19.20 -20.28
N TRP A 23 -4.55 18.96 -20.02
CA TRP A 23 -4.09 18.40 -18.75
C TRP A 23 -4.32 19.37 -17.60
N ARG A 24 -4.02 20.67 -17.76
CA ARG A 24 -4.31 21.67 -16.73
C ARG A 24 -5.80 21.69 -16.35
N ASN A 25 -6.70 21.56 -17.32
CA ASN A 25 -8.15 21.50 -17.06
C ASN A 25 -8.56 20.21 -16.32
N LEU A 26 -7.99 19.05 -16.69
CA LEU A 26 -8.22 17.81 -15.95
C LEU A 26 -7.69 17.89 -14.52
N GLY A 27 -6.54 18.55 -14.31
CA GLY A 27 -6.01 18.83 -12.98
C GLY A 27 -6.96 19.64 -12.11
N VAL A 28 -7.76 20.55 -12.68
CA VAL A 28 -8.78 21.30 -11.91
C VAL A 28 -9.86 20.35 -11.39
N PHE A 29 -10.33 19.41 -12.23
CA PHE A 29 -11.33 18.43 -11.80
C PHE A 29 -10.73 17.47 -10.77
N GLY A 30 -9.53 16.95 -10.99
CA GLY A 30 -8.83 16.13 -9.99
C GLY A 30 -8.67 16.86 -8.67
N MET A 31 -8.26 18.13 -8.67
CA MET A 31 -8.13 18.93 -7.45
C MET A 31 -9.46 19.07 -6.69
N LEU A 32 -10.59 19.19 -7.41
CA LEU A 32 -11.92 19.22 -6.80
C LEU A 32 -12.32 17.85 -6.24
N ASP A 33 -12.01 16.78 -6.97
CA ASP A 33 -12.26 15.39 -6.56
C ASP A 33 -11.48 15.09 -5.26
N GLU A 34 -10.18 15.39 -5.20
CA GLU A 34 -9.38 15.16 -3.99
C GLU A 34 -9.78 16.03 -2.81
N THR A 35 -10.27 17.24 -3.09
CA THR A 35 -10.84 18.10 -2.05
C THR A 35 -12.10 17.46 -1.47
N ARG A 36 -12.95 16.89 -2.34
CA ARG A 36 -14.14 16.14 -1.96
C ARG A 36 -13.77 14.90 -1.16
N HIS A 37 -12.83 14.07 -1.62
CA HIS A 37 -12.39 12.84 -0.96
C HIS A 37 -11.91 13.14 0.46
N THR A 38 -11.00 14.12 0.58
CA THR A 38 -10.48 14.58 1.87
C THR A 38 -11.61 14.97 2.82
N GLN A 39 -12.53 15.84 2.37
CA GLN A 39 -13.56 16.39 3.24
C GLN A 39 -14.62 15.35 3.64
N LEU A 40 -14.98 14.45 2.72
CA LEU A 40 -15.94 13.38 3.01
C LEU A 40 -15.38 12.38 4.03
N ASP A 41 -14.16 11.91 3.81
CA ASP A 41 -13.46 11.00 4.73
C ASP A 41 -13.35 11.59 6.14
N MET A 42 -12.94 12.86 6.21
CA MET A 42 -12.80 13.58 7.48
C MET A 42 -14.15 13.76 8.17
N ARG A 43 -15.19 14.11 7.42
CA ARG A 43 -16.54 14.24 7.97
C ARG A 43 -17.07 12.91 8.49
N PHE A 44 -16.90 11.84 7.74
CA PHE A 44 -17.33 10.50 8.13
C PHE A 44 -16.62 10.05 9.41
N SER A 45 -15.29 10.18 9.43
CA SER A 45 -14.46 9.82 10.60
C SER A 45 -14.77 10.67 11.83
N HIS A 46 -15.05 11.96 11.65
CA HIS A 46 -15.42 12.85 12.75
C HIS A 46 -16.68 12.37 13.49
N ASP A 47 -17.70 11.87 12.79
CA ASP A 47 -18.90 11.36 13.45
C ASP A 47 -18.63 10.09 14.28
N LEU A 48 -17.59 9.33 13.94
CA LEU A 48 -17.16 8.12 14.65
C LEU A 48 -16.37 8.41 15.94
N LEU A 49 -15.89 9.65 16.17
CA LEU A 49 -15.27 10.06 17.43
C LEU A 49 -16.17 9.83 18.66
N LYS A 50 -17.50 9.88 18.45
CA LYS A 50 -18.50 9.60 19.50
C LYS A 50 -18.50 8.13 19.95
N LYS A 51 -17.90 7.24 19.15
CA LYS A 51 -17.85 5.79 19.37
C LYS A 51 -16.47 5.35 19.85
N ASP A 52 -15.42 5.90 19.25
CA ASP A 52 -14.05 5.56 19.60
C ASP A 52 -13.11 6.76 19.40
N PRO A 53 -12.34 7.18 20.41
CA PRO A 53 -11.39 8.29 20.26
C PRO A 53 -10.28 8.00 19.25
N ARG A 54 -10.04 6.74 18.87
CA ARG A 54 -9.05 6.38 17.83
C ARG A 54 -9.37 7.01 16.48
N PHE A 55 -10.63 7.38 16.20
CA PHE A 55 -10.98 8.10 14.96
C PHE A 55 -10.38 9.52 14.88
N ASP A 56 -9.82 10.06 15.97
CA ASP A 56 -9.00 11.30 15.94
C ASP A 56 -7.78 11.15 15.04
N TRP A 57 -7.28 9.92 14.88
CA TRP A 57 -6.16 9.61 14.00
C TRP A 57 -6.47 9.83 12.51
N ALA A 58 -7.74 9.92 12.11
CA ALA A 58 -8.10 10.33 10.75
C ALA A 58 -7.51 11.69 10.36
N GLN A 59 -7.35 12.59 11.34
CA GLN A 59 -6.65 13.86 11.18
C GLN A 59 -5.24 13.80 11.77
N LYS A 60 -5.11 13.33 13.01
CA LYS A 60 -3.88 13.43 13.80
C LYS A 60 -2.72 12.64 13.19
N ALA A 61 -2.98 11.51 12.52
CA ALA A 61 -1.96 10.59 12.03
C ALA A 61 -0.79 11.32 11.34
N PHE A 62 -1.09 12.13 10.33
CA PHE A 62 -0.08 12.81 9.50
C PHE A 62 0.69 13.91 10.25
N HIS A 63 0.21 14.31 11.42
CA HIS A 63 0.89 15.21 12.36
C HIS A 63 1.72 14.49 13.43
N THR A 64 1.96 13.18 13.26
CA THR A 64 2.81 12.37 14.13
C THR A 64 4.01 11.81 13.39
N ASN A 65 4.93 11.23 14.17
CA ASN A 65 6.03 10.39 13.69
C ASN A 65 5.76 8.90 13.97
N GLU A 66 4.49 8.50 13.99
CA GLU A 66 4.13 7.08 13.99
C GLU A 66 4.71 6.42 12.73
N TRP A 67 5.29 5.23 12.86
CA TRP A 67 6.15 4.65 11.84
C TRP A 67 5.38 4.25 10.58
N GLY A 68 4.16 3.72 10.73
CA GLY A 68 3.30 3.37 9.61
C GLY A 68 2.90 4.62 8.81
N VAL A 69 2.56 5.71 9.50
CA VAL A 69 2.30 7.00 8.85
C VAL A 69 3.56 7.56 8.18
N LEU A 70 4.75 7.40 8.77
CA LEU A 70 5.99 7.82 8.12
C LEU A 70 6.27 7.04 6.83
N ALA A 71 5.98 5.74 6.79
CA ALA A 71 6.08 4.95 5.56
C ALA A 71 5.13 5.45 4.46
N VAL A 72 3.88 5.75 4.83
CA VAL A 72 2.89 6.32 3.91
C VAL A 72 3.32 7.72 3.43
N LYS A 73 3.72 8.61 4.34
CA LYS A 73 4.22 9.96 4.00
C LYS A 73 5.45 9.88 3.10
N ASN A 74 6.41 9.00 3.40
CA ASN A 74 7.62 8.86 2.59
C ASN A 74 7.31 8.52 1.12
N PHE A 75 6.33 7.66 0.87
CA PHE A 75 5.92 7.34 -0.49
C PHE A 75 5.18 8.49 -1.17
N PHE A 76 4.15 9.05 -0.52
CA PHE A 76 3.32 10.08 -1.14
C PHE A 76 4.01 11.44 -1.22
N ASP A 77 4.89 11.79 -0.28
CA ASP A 77 5.74 12.99 -0.40
C ASP A 77 6.59 12.90 -1.66
N ASP A 78 7.14 11.72 -1.96
CA ASP A 78 7.94 11.49 -3.16
C ASP A 78 7.07 11.49 -4.43
N ALA A 79 6.06 10.62 -4.49
CA ALA A 79 5.22 10.41 -5.67
C ALA A 79 4.25 11.57 -6.00
N MET A 80 3.91 12.43 -5.03
CA MET A 80 2.94 13.53 -5.21
C MET A 80 3.56 14.91 -4.97
N LEU A 81 4.27 15.10 -3.85
CA LEU A 81 4.63 16.44 -3.39
C LEU A 81 6.00 16.91 -3.89
N ASN A 82 6.95 16.01 -4.12
CA ASN A 82 8.30 16.32 -4.57
C ASN A 82 8.50 16.02 -6.06
N ALA A 83 7.63 15.20 -6.67
CA ALA A 83 7.66 14.91 -8.09
C ALA A 83 7.28 16.11 -8.99
N ASP A 84 7.80 16.06 -10.22
CA ASP A 84 7.32 16.91 -11.33
C ASP A 84 5.95 16.43 -11.87
N CYS A 85 5.37 17.16 -12.83
CA CYS A 85 4.05 16.79 -13.35
C CYS A 85 4.03 15.41 -14.04
N VAL A 86 5.12 15.03 -14.71
CA VAL A 86 5.24 13.78 -15.46
C VAL A 86 5.38 12.62 -14.50
N GLU A 87 6.33 12.71 -13.57
CA GLU A 87 6.59 11.68 -12.56
C GLU A 87 5.37 11.45 -11.67
N ALA A 88 4.73 12.52 -11.19
CA ALA A 88 3.54 12.38 -10.35
C ALA A 88 2.37 11.73 -11.12
N SER A 89 2.22 12.01 -12.42
CA SER A 89 1.17 11.40 -13.23
C SER A 89 1.42 9.91 -13.51
N LEU A 90 2.68 9.47 -13.61
CA LEU A 90 3.02 8.06 -13.75
C LEU A 90 2.95 7.32 -12.42
N ALA A 91 3.56 7.87 -11.37
CA ALA A 91 3.63 7.23 -10.07
C ALA A 91 2.29 7.25 -9.36
N THR A 92 1.62 8.40 -9.31
CA THR A 92 0.33 8.50 -8.61
C THR A 92 -0.82 8.12 -9.53
N SER A 93 -1.05 8.83 -10.63
CA SER A 93 -2.28 8.61 -11.40
C SER A 93 -2.33 7.29 -12.17
N LEU A 94 -1.25 6.92 -12.87
CA LEU A 94 -1.23 5.64 -13.59
C LEU A 94 -1.04 4.44 -12.65
N THR A 95 -0.06 4.53 -11.74
CA THR A 95 0.29 3.37 -10.93
C THR A 95 -0.65 3.24 -9.74
N VAL A 96 -0.66 4.21 -8.83
CA VAL A 96 -1.41 4.10 -7.57
C VAL A 96 -2.91 4.21 -7.80
N GLU A 97 -3.39 5.30 -8.39
CA GLU A 97 -4.82 5.57 -8.55
C GLU A 97 -5.45 4.53 -9.49
N HIS A 98 -4.97 4.49 -10.74
CA HIS A 98 -5.55 3.58 -11.73
C HIS A 98 -5.22 2.10 -11.46
N GLY A 99 -3.96 1.79 -11.13
CA GLY A 99 -3.48 0.42 -11.00
C GLY A 99 -3.77 -0.25 -9.66
N PHE A 100 -3.94 0.51 -8.57
CA PHE A 100 -4.16 -0.04 -7.22
C PHE A 100 -5.48 0.42 -6.58
N THR A 101 -5.63 1.70 -6.26
CA THR A 101 -6.71 2.20 -5.39
C THR A 101 -8.08 2.10 -6.07
N ASN A 102 -8.16 2.31 -7.38
CA ASN A 102 -9.41 2.19 -8.12
C ASN A 102 -10.08 0.81 -7.93
N LEU A 103 -9.30 -0.28 -8.00
CA LEU A 103 -9.79 -1.64 -7.77
C LEU A 103 -9.97 -1.96 -6.28
N GLN A 104 -9.06 -1.47 -5.43
CA GLN A 104 -9.16 -1.64 -3.98
C GLN A 104 -10.43 -1.01 -3.42
N PHE A 105 -10.84 0.17 -3.87
CA PHE A 105 -12.03 0.85 -3.36
C PHE A 105 -13.31 0.10 -3.76
N VAL A 106 -13.35 -0.52 -4.94
CA VAL A 106 -14.46 -1.41 -5.33
C VAL A 106 -14.54 -2.61 -4.39
N ALA A 107 -13.40 -3.29 -4.16
CA ALA A 107 -13.34 -4.43 -3.25
C ALA A 107 -13.72 -4.05 -1.81
N LEU A 108 -13.16 -2.95 -1.29
CA LEU A 108 -13.41 -2.48 0.06
C LEU A 108 -14.87 -2.04 0.25
N ALA A 109 -15.49 -1.41 -0.74
CA ALA A 109 -16.91 -1.07 -0.70
C ALA A 109 -17.78 -2.34 -0.66
N ALA A 110 -17.41 -3.38 -1.41
CA ALA A 110 -18.11 -4.66 -1.41
C ALA A 110 -17.97 -5.40 -0.07
N ASP A 111 -16.79 -5.33 0.55
CA ASP A 111 -16.55 -5.93 1.87
C ASP A 111 -17.27 -5.16 2.98
N ALA A 112 -17.27 -3.83 2.92
CA ALA A 112 -18.05 -2.98 3.83
C ALA A 112 -19.55 -3.32 3.78
N MET A 113 -20.10 -3.52 2.58
CA MET A 113 -21.49 -3.94 2.40
C MET A 113 -21.74 -5.33 2.99
N ALA A 114 -20.84 -6.29 2.74
CA ALA A 114 -20.96 -7.64 3.29
C ALA A 114 -20.88 -7.67 4.82
N ALA A 115 -20.07 -6.79 5.42
CA ALA A 115 -19.99 -6.58 6.86
C ALA A 115 -21.19 -5.82 7.45
N GLY A 116 -22.11 -5.33 6.61
CA GLY A 116 -23.30 -4.57 7.02
C GLY A 116 -23.06 -3.06 7.25
N ASP A 117 -21.89 -2.53 6.91
CA ASP A 117 -21.60 -1.10 6.97
C ASP A 117 -21.99 -0.41 5.65
N ILE A 118 -23.29 -0.18 5.50
CA ILE A 118 -23.89 0.44 4.31
C ILE A 118 -23.36 1.88 4.11
N ASN A 119 -23.14 2.63 5.19
CA ASN A 119 -22.71 4.02 5.09
C ASN A 119 -21.26 4.10 4.59
N TRP A 120 -20.38 3.23 5.08
CA TRP A 120 -19.00 3.15 4.61
C TRP A 120 -18.92 2.65 3.16
N SER A 121 -19.71 1.63 2.81
CA SER A 121 -19.80 1.14 1.44
C SER A 121 -20.25 2.22 0.44
N ASN A 122 -21.28 3.01 0.81
CA ASN A 122 -21.76 4.11 -0.03
C ASN A 122 -20.74 5.25 -0.17
N LEU A 123 -19.99 5.55 0.89
CA LEU A 123 -18.92 6.55 0.83
C LEU A 123 -17.82 6.11 -0.13
N LEU A 124 -17.30 4.89 0.05
CA LEU A 124 -16.22 4.34 -0.78
C LEU A 124 -16.62 4.21 -2.25
N SER A 125 -17.79 3.64 -2.53
CA SER A 125 -18.29 3.53 -3.91
C SER A 125 -18.47 4.89 -4.56
N SER A 126 -18.92 5.90 -3.80
CA SER A 126 -19.07 7.25 -4.32
C SER A 126 -17.74 7.97 -4.58
N ILE A 127 -16.71 7.71 -3.78
CA ILE A 127 -15.34 8.20 -4.04
C ILE A 127 -14.79 7.50 -5.30
N GLN A 128 -14.91 6.17 -5.37
CA GLN A 128 -14.40 5.38 -6.48
C GLN A 128 -14.91 5.83 -7.86
N THR A 129 -16.15 6.33 -7.95
CA THR A 129 -16.66 6.86 -9.22
C THR A 129 -15.97 8.14 -9.72
N ASP A 130 -15.27 8.88 -8.85
CA ASP A 130 -14.47 10.03 -9.24
C ASP A 130 -13.05 9.62 -9.70
N GLU A 131 -12.46 8.55 -9.15
CA GLU A 131 -11.09 8.08 -9.43
C GLU A 131 -10.78 7.98 -10.92
N ALA A 132 -11.67 7.36 -11.71
CA ALA A 132 -11.46 7.19 -13.14
C ALA A 132 -11.33 8.53 -13.90
N ARG A 133 -11.86 9.63 -13.36
CA ARG A 133 -11.84 10.95 -14.00
C ARG A 133 -10.45 11.57 -13.98
N HIS A 134 -9.70 11.47 -12.89
CA HIS A 134 -8.36 12.08 -12.79
C HIS A 134 -7.24 11.05 -12.94
N ALA A 135 -7.45 9.79 -12.56
CA ALA A 135 -6.43 8.74 -12.72
C ALA A 135 -6.04 8.52 -14.20
N GLN A 136 -6.98 8.78 -15.13
CA GLN A 136 -6.73 8.67 -16.57
C GLN A 136 -5.61 9.58 -17.09
N GLN A 137 -5.18 10.60 -16.33
CA GLN A 137 -4.10 11.51 -16.72
C GLN A 137 -2.77 10.77 -16.97
N GLY A 138 -2.58 9.61 -16.32
CA GLY A 138 -1.39 8.77 -16.49
C GLY A 138 -1.16 8.24 -17.90
N PHE A 139 -2.21 7.85 -18.61
CA PHE A 139 -2.11 7.21 -19.94
C PHE A 139 -1.49 8.10 -21.02
N PRO A 140 -2.03 9.30 -21.31
CA PRO A 140 -1.44 10.17 -22.34
C PRO A 140 -0.03 10.65 -21.93
N THR A 141 0.25 10.77 -20.64
CA THR A 141 1.59 11.09 -20.14
C THR A 141 2.57 9.96 -20.45
N LEU A 142 2.16 8.71 -20.21
CA LEU A 142 2.97 7.54 -20.57
C LEU A 142 3.23 7.46 -22.07
N GLU A 143 2.21 7.66 -22.91
CA GLU A 143 2.36 7.63 -24.37
C GLU A 143 3.42 8.64 -24.86
N VAL A 144 3.35 9.88 -24.39
CA VAL A 144 4.32 10.93 -24.74
C VAL A 144 5.72 10.58 -24.22
N LEU A 145 5.83 10.05 -23.00
CA LEU A 145 7.12 9.67 -22.46
C LEU A 145 7.71 8.46 -23.19
N MET A 146 6.91 7.49 -23.61
CA MET A 146 7.37 6.36 -24.43
C MET A 146 7.89 6.79 -25.81
N GLU A 147 7.35 7.88 -26.39
CA GLU A 147 7.84 8.44 -27.67
C GLU A 147 9.23 9.08 -27.53
N HIS A 148 9.52 9.69 -26.37
CA HIS A 148 10.72 10.53 -26.20
C HIS A 148 11.79 9.96 -25.29
N ASP A 149 11.41 9.24 -24.23
CA ASP A 149 12.29 8.64 -23.24
C ASP A 149 11.64 7.35 -22.64
N PRO A 150 11.59 6.26 -23.41
CA PRO A 150 10.98 5.01 -22.97
C PRO A 150 11.71 4.38 -21.78
N GLN A 151 13.00 4.70 -21.59
CA GLN A 151 13.75 4.22 -20.43
C GLN A 151 13.26 4.90 -19.15
N ARG A 152 13.10 6.23 -19.15
CA ARG A 152 12.53 6.95 -18.00
C ARG A 152 11.10 6.49 -17.70
N ALA A 153 10.29 6.24 -18.74
CA ALA A 153 8.94 5.69 -18.56
C ALA A 153 8.94 4.33 -17.84
N GLN A 154 9.79 3.40 -18.28
CA GLN A 154 9.93 2.09 -17.65
C GLN A 154 10.41 2.23 -16.19
N THR A 155 11.47 2.99 -15.95
CA THR A 155 12.02 3.15 -14.59
C THR A 155 11.02 3.79 -13.64
N ALA A 156 10.31 4.84 -14.07
CA ALA A 156 9.31 5.50 -13.23
C ALA A 156 8.15 4.55 -12.86
N LEU A 157 7.66 3.77 -13.84
CA LEU A 157 6.59 2.80 -13.60
C LEU A 157 7.05 1.66 -12.68
N ASP A 158 8.26 1.13 -12.90
CA ASP A 158 8.83 0.07 -12.09
C ASP A 158 8.99 0.53 -10.62
N VAL A 159 9.64 1.68 -10.38
CA VAL A 159 9.84 2.22 -9.03
C VAL A 159 8.50 2.45 -8.32
N ALA A 160 7.53 3.06 -9.01
CA ALA A 160 6.22 3.32 -8.46
C ALA A 160 5.48 2.02 -8.12
N PHE A 161 5.49 1.03 -9.02
CA PHE A 161 4.78 -0.23 -8.84
C PHE A 161 5.31 -1.01 -7.65
N TRP A 162 6.63 -1.09 -7.47
CA TRP A 162 7.22 -1.77 -6.31
C TRP A 162 6.85 -1.07 -5.00
N ARG A 163 7.01 0.25 -4.91
CA ARG A 163 6.71 1.00 -3.68
C ARG A 163 5.22 0.97 -3.34
N ALA A 164 4.34 1.07 -4.33
CA ALA A 164 2.89 0.90 -4.16
C ALA A 164 2.56 -0.52 -3.65
N THR A 165 3.17 -1.56 -4.23
CA THR A 165 3.00 -2.95 -3.76
C THR A 165 3.36 -3.09 -2.29
N ARG A 166 4.48 -2.50 -1.83
CA ARG A 166 4.92 -2.60 -0.44
C ARG A 166 3.95 -1.93 0.54
N LEU A 167 3.38 -0.79 0.18
CA LEU A 167 2.31 -0.18 0.97
C LEU A 167 1.03 -1.03 0.98
N PHE A 168 0.65 -1.61 -0.15
CA PHE A 168 -0.52 -2.50 -0.24
C PHE A 168 -0.36 -3.76 0.59
N GLN A 169 0.84 -4.36 0.59
CA GLN A 169 1.17 -5.48 1.47
C GLN A 169 1.10 -5.12 2.94
N THR A 170 1.24 -3.83 3.29
CA THR A 170 1.17 -3.37 4.68
C THR A 170 -0.25 -3.05 5.12
N LEU A 171 -1.03 -2.40 4.25
CA LEU A 171 -2.34 -1.84 4.62
C LEU A 171 -3.51 -2.74 4.19
N THR A 172 -3.45 -3.28 2.97
CA THR A 172 -4.54 -4.06 2.36
C THR A 172 -4.39 -5.54 2.64
N GLY A 173 -3.18 -6.08 2.52
CA GLY A 173 -2.93 -7.52 2.73
C GLY A 173 -3.38 -8.03 4.10
N PRO A 174 -2.96 -7.41 5.22
CA PRO A 174 -3.40 -7.81 6.55
C PRO A 174 -4.91 -7.65 6.75
N ALA A 175 -5.50 -6.62 6.14
CA ALA A 175 -6.95 -6.41 6.21
C ALA A 175 -7.72 -7.58 5.58
N MET A 176 -7.36 -7.98 4.37
CA MET A 176 -8.03 -9.05 3.64
C MET A 176 -7.84 -10.43 4.29
N ASP A 177 -6.61 -10.77 4.67
CA ASP A 177 -6.27 -12.14 5.07
C ASP A 177 -6.41 -12.41 6.57
N TYR A 178 -6.49 -11.38 7.40
CA TYR A 178 -6.50 -11.53 8.86
C TYR A 178 -7.57 -10.73 9.58
N TYR A 179 -7.93 -9.53 9.10
CA TYR A 179 -8.91 -8.69 9.80
C TYR A 179 -10.34 -8.99 9.36
N THR A 180 -10.55 -9.30 8.07
CA THR A 180 -11.84 -9.76 7.56
C THR A 180 -12.19 -11.12 8.18
N PRO A 181 -13.38 -11.27 8.78
CA PRO A 181 -13.83 -12.55 9.34
C PRO A 181 -13.78 -13.67 8.31
N LEU A 182 -13.40 -14.87 8.75
CA LEU A 182 -13.13 -16.00 7.86
C LEU A 182 -14.32 -16.30 6.92
N GLU A 183 -15.53 -16.27 7.43
CA GLU A 183 -16.76 -16.52 6.68
C GLU A 183 -17.11 -15.44 5.64
N GLN A 184 -16.44 -14.27 5.71
CA GLN A 184 -16.61 -13.16 4.78
C GLN A 184 -15.46 -13.07 3.76
N ARG A 185 -14.40 -13.87 3.91
CA ARG A 185 -13.27 -13.89 2.96
C ARG A 185 -13.70 -14.52 1.64
N LYS A 186 -13.78 -13.70 0.58
CA LYS A 186 -14.14 -14.17 -0.77
C LYS A 186 -12.94 -14.73 -1.54
N MET A 187 -11.76 -14.16 -1.29
CA MET A 187 -10.49 -14.52 -1.90
C MET A 187 -9.34 -14.07 -0.99
N SER A 188 -8.14 -14.60 -1.21
CA SER A 188 -6.95 -14.11 -0.51
C SER A 188 -6.40 -12.81 -1.12
N PHE A 189 -5.58 -12.09 -0.36
CA PHE A 189 -4.85 -10.92 -0.87
C PHE A 189 -4.05 -11.24 -2.13
N LYS A 190 -3.35 -12.39 -2.17
CA LYS A 190 -2.63 -12.84 -3.36
C LYS A 190 -3.56 -13.08 -4.54
N GLU A 191 -4.69 -13.76 -4.35
CA GLU A 191 -5.67 -13.98 -5.42
C GLU A 191 -6.17 -12.63 -5.96
N PHE A 192 -6.48 -11.68 -5.07
CA PHE A 192 -6.89 -10.32 -5.47
C PHE A 192 -5.81 -9.60 -6.27
N MET A 193 -4.57 -9.64 -5.78
CA MET A 193 -3.42 -9.05 -6.46
C MET A 193 -3.25 -9.65 -7.85
N LEU A 194 -3.28 -10.99 -7.99
CA LEU A 194 -3.10 -11.67 -9.27
C LEU A 194 -4.22 -11.39 -10.27
N GLU A 195 -5.47 -11.49 -9.82
CA GLU A 195 -6.64 -11.36 -10.69
C GLU A 195 -6.84 -9.92 -11.16
N TRP A 196 -6.70 -8.95 -10.25
CA TRP A 196 -7.10 -7.57 -10.52
C TRP A 196 -5.91 -6.67 -10.80
N ILE A 197 -4.88 -6.70 -9.97
CA ILE A 197 -3.77 -5.73 -10.03
C ILE A 197 -2.73 -6.14 -11.07
N VAL A 198 -2.24 -7.38 -10.98
CA VAL A 198 -1.21 -7.94 -11.85
C VAL A 198 -1.72 -8.05 -13.28
N ASN A 199 -2.92 -8.60 -13.49
CA ASN A 199 -3.52 -8.68 -14.82
C ASN A 199 -3.64 -7.30 -15.48
N HIS A 200 -4.14 -6.32 -14.72
CA HIS A 200 -4.29 -4.97 -15.19
C HIS A 200 -2.94 -4.31 -15.53
N HIS A 201 -1.94 -4.45 -14.65
CA HIS A 201 -0.61 -3.92 -14.87
C HIS A 201 0.07 -4.56 -16.10
N GLU A 202 0.00 -5.88 -16.25
CA GLU A 202 0.52 -6.57 -17.44
C GLU A 202 -0.13 -6.07 -18.73
N ARG A 203 -1.42 -5.75 -18.70
CA ARG A 203 -2.10 -5.14 -19.84
C ARG A 203 -1.54 -3.76 -20.16
N ILE A 204 -1.34 -2.89 -19.17
CA ILE A 204 -0.69 -1.58 -19.39
C ILE A 204 0.69 -1.77 -20.02
N LEU A 205 1.48 -2.71 -19.49
CA LEU A 205 2.82 -2.97 -20.01
C LEU A 205 2.77 -3.37 -21.49
N ASN A 206 1.88 -4.30 -21.85
CA ASN A 206 1.72 -4.78 -23.21
C ASN A 206 1.19 -3.70 -24.16
N ASP A 207 0.13 -2.99 -23.76
CA ASP A 207 -0.57 -2.00 -24.60
C ASP A 207 0.34 -0.79 -24.91
N HIS A 208 1.29 -0.47 -24.02
CA HIS A 208 2.24 0.65 -24.19
C HIS A 208 3.66 0.23 -24.60
N GLY A 209 3.91 -1.06 -24.86
CA GLY A 209 5.23 -1.54 -25.32
C GLY A 209 6.33 -1.52 -24.27
N LEU A 210 5.96 -1.50 -22.98
CA LEU A 210 6.86 -1.66 -21.85
C LEU A 210 7.17 -3.14 -21.61
N LYS A 211 8.19 -3.41 -20.80
CA LYS A 211 8.56 -4.76 -20.37
C LYS A 211 8.07 -5.00 -18.95
N LYS A 212 7.94 -6.28 -18.58
CA LYS A 212 7.83 -6.64 -17.16
C LYS A 212 9.06 -6.11 -16.42
N PRO A 213 8.88 -5.48 -15.24
CA PRO A 213 9.99 -5.07 -14.40
C PRO A 213 10.96 -6.23 -14.16
N TRP A 214 12.25 -5.93 -14.03
CA TRP A 214 13.29 -6.97 -13.88
C TRP A 214 13.06 -7.87 -12.65
N TYR A 215 12.34 -7.36 -11.65
CA TYR A 215 12.02 -8.05 -10.41
C TYR A 215 10.69 -8.81 -10.42
N TRP A 216 10.02 -8.97 -11.58
CA TRP A 216 8.65 -9.50 -11.64
C TRP A 216 8.46 -10.83 -10.89
N ASP A 217 9.38 -11.79 -11.06
CA ASP A 217 9.30 -13.09 -10.37
C ASP A 217 9.44 -12.95 -8.85
N LYS A 218 10.31 -12.05 -8.39
CA LYS A 218 10.44 -11.73 -6.96
C LYS A 218 9.20 -11.02 -6.44
N PHE A 219 8.62 -10.13 -7.22
CA PHE A 219 7.34 -9.51 -6.89
C PHE A 219 6.25 -10.57 -6.71
N LEU A 220 6.10 -11.53 -7.63
CA LEU A 220 5.12 -12.61 -7.49
C LEU A 220 5.39 -13.46 -6.23
N LEU A 221 6.65 -13.76 -5.93
CA LEU A 221 7.04 -14.44 -4.69
C LEU A 221 6.71 -13.62 -3.43
N SER A 222 6.85 -12.29 -3.50
CA SER A 222 6.47 -11.41 -2.39
C SER A 222 4.97 -11.48 -2.08
N LEU A 223 4.10 -11.80 -3.05
CA LEU A 223 2.67 -11.96 -2.81
C LEU A 223 2.33 -13.19 -1.94
N GLU A 224 3.24 -14.16 -1.87
CA GLU A 224 3.10 -15.35 -1.00
C GLU A 224 3.46 -15.05 0.47
N ASN A 225 4.13 -13.92 0.75
CA ASN A 225 4.88 -13.76 2.00
C ASN A 225 4.86 -12.34 2.60
N GLY A 226 5.02 -11.30 1.78
CA GLY A 226 5.30 -9.95 2.25
C GLY A 226 4.23 -9.38 3.19
N HIS A 227 2.94 -9.60 2.90
CA HIS A 227 1.86 -9.14 3.78
C HIS A 227 1.73 -9.98 5.05
N HIS A 228 2.08 -11.27 5.02
CA HIS A 228 2.14 -12.09 6.23
C HIS A 228 3.26 -11.63 7.17
N ALA A 229 4.42 -11.28 6.61
CA ALA A 229 5.53 -10.70 7.35
C ALA A 229 5.16 -9.34 7.97
N MET A 230 4.50 -8.47 7.18
CA MET A 230 3.97 -7.20 7.68
C MET A 230 2.93 -7.41 8.77
N HIS A 231 2.02 -8.38 8.61
CA HIS A 231 0.97 -8.66 9.57
C HIS A 231 1.52 -9.10 10.93
N ILE A 232 2.40 -10.11 10.95
CA ILE A 232 2.96 -10.58 12.22
C ILE A 232 3.79 -9.50 12.91
N GLY A 233 4.54 -8.69 12.15
CA GLY A 233 5.24 -7.52 12.68
C GLY A 233 4.29 -6.48 13.27
N THR A 234 3.23 -6.14 12.56
CA THR A 234 2.18 -5.20 13.00
C THR A 234 1.51 -5.70 14.28
N TRP A 235 1.19 -6.99 14.37
CA TRP A 235 0.58 -7.56 15.56
C TRP A 235 1.54 -7.63 16.75
N PHE A 236 2.81 -7.97 16.53
CA PHE A 236 3.81 -8.02 17.60
C PHE A 236 4.09 -6.62 18.15
N TRP A 237 4.35 -5.63 17.27
CA TRP A 237 4.53 -4.21 17.63
C TRP A 237 3.22 -3.45 17.84
N ARG A 238 2.09 -4.12 18.10
CA ARG A 238 0.77 -3.50 18.27
C ARG A 238 0.67 -2.33 19.27
N PRO A 239 1.48 -2.20 20.35
CA PRO A 239 1.42 -1.01 21.20
C PRO A 239 1.84 0.29 20.49
N THR A 240 2.54 0.18 19.36
CA THR A 240 2.99 1.33 18.56
C THR A 240 1.89 1.88 17.64
N LEU A 241 0.76 1.18 17.52
CA LEU A 241 -0.28 1.45 16.52
C LEU A 241 -1.48 2.18 17.10
N PHE A 242 -2.22 2.85 16.23
CA PHE A 242 -3.46 3.55 16.57
C PHE A 242 -4.74 2.75 16.29
N TRP A 243 -4.61 1.55 15.72
CA TRP A 243 -5.68 0.56 15.60
C TRP A 243 -5.34 -0.71 16.40
N LYS A 244 -6.30 -1.63 16.49
CA LYS A 244 -6.11 -2.92 17.17
C LYS A 244 -6.01 -4.02 16.12
N PRO A 245 -4.82 -4.49 15.75
CA PRO A 245 -4.69 -5.57 14.78
C PRO A 245 -5.29 -6.87 15.34
N ASN A 246 -6.14 -7.53 14.56
CA ASN A 246 -6.62 -8.87 14.89
C ASN A 246 -5.49 -9.88 14.61
N ALA A 247 -5.28 -10.88 15.47
CA ALA A 247 -4.26 -11.91 15.21
C ALA A 247 -4.59 -12.72 13.94
N GLY A 248 -5.86 -13.08 13.76
CA GLY A 248 -6.33 -13.84 12.60
C GLY A 248 -5.68 -15.23 12.44
N ALA A 249 -5.34 -15.87 13.57
CA ALA A 249 -4.55 -17.10 13.61
C ALA A 249 -5.22 -18.23 14.43
N SER A 250 -6.56 -18.25 14.47
CA SER A 250 -7.30 -19.41 15.00
C SER A 250 -7.05 -20.67 14.15
N LYS A 251 -7.46 -21.84 14.63
CA LYS A 251 -7.25 -23.11 13.90
C LYS A 251 -7.86 -23.08 12.49
N ASP A 252 -9.08 -22.56 12.37
CA ASP A 252 -9.79 -22.51 11.09
C ASP A 252 -9.19 -21.45 10.16
N GLU A 253 -8.78 -20.30 10.70
CA GLU A 253 -8.08 -19.27 9.91
C GLU A 253 -6.72 -19.75 9.42
N ARG A 254 -5.97 -20.49 10.24
CA ARG A 254 -4.70 -21.12 9.84
C ARG A 254 -4.89 -22.18 8.76
N ALA A 255 -5.95 -22.98 8.86
CA ALA A 255 -6.28 -23.95 7.82
C ALA A 255 -6.56 -23.24 6.47
N TRP A 256 -7.32 -22.14 6.50
CA TRP A 256 -7.56 -21.31 5.32
C TRP A 256 -6.28 -20.64 4.80
N LEU A 257 -5.45 -20.08 5.69
CA LEU A 257 -4.16 -19.49 5.31
C LEU A 257 -3.26 -20.52 4.64
N ASN A 258 -3.20 -21.74 5.16
CA ASN A 258 -2.39 -22.82 4.57
C ASN A 258 -2.98 -23.37 3.27
N GLU A 259 -4.31 -23.32 3.09
CA GLU A 259 -4.95 -23.63 1.80
C GLU A 259 -4.55 -22.60 0.72
N LYS A 260 -4.61 -21.31 1.06
CA LYS A 260 -4.31 -20.20 0.14
C LYS A 260 -2.81 -20.00 -0.09
N TYR A 261 -2.01 -20.35 0.92
CA TYR A 261 -0.56 -20.18 0.95
C TYR A 261 0.07 -21.46 1.52
N PRO A 262 0.38 -22.46 0.67
CA PRO A 262 0.82 -23.79 1.13
C PRO A 262 2.09 -23.85 1.98
N THR A 263 2.89 -22.78 1.98
CA THR A 263 4.11 -22.65 2.79
C THR A 263 3.90 -21.80 4.06
N TRP A 264 2.66 -21.39 4.35
CA TRP A 264 2.35 -20.46 5.44
C TRP A 264 2.68 -21.03 6.81
N GLU A 265 2.39 -22.31 7.05
CA GLU A 265 2.69 -22.95 8.33
C GLU A 265 4.20 -22.97 8.62
N ASP A 266 5.01 -23.33 7.62
CA ASP A 266 6.47 -23.34 7.76
C ASP A 266 7.04 -21.93 7.91
N ASN A 267 6.49 -20.93 7.23
CA ASN A 267 7.01 -19.57 7.29
C ASN A 267 6.53 -18.79 8.52
N TRP A 268 5.24 -18.85 8.82
CA TRP A 268 4.56 -17.94 9.73
C TRP A 268 3.87 -18.67 10.87
N GLY A 269 3.31 -19.85 10.60
CA GLY A 269 2.67 -20.71 11.61
C GLY A 269 3.59 -21.01 12.80
N VAL A 270 4.86 -21.31 12.54
CA VAL A 270 5.88 -21.53 13.58
C VAL A 270 6.06 -20.34 14.54
N MET A 271 5.93 -19.11 14.05
CA MET A 271 6.03 -17.91 14.90
C MET A 271 4.72 -17.68 15.67
N TRP A 272 3.59 -17.94 15.03
CA TRP A 272 2.28 -17.89 15.70
C TRP A 272 2.15 -18.97 16.77
N ASP A 273 2.76 -20.15 16.61
CA ASP A 273 2.75 -21.20 17.63
C ASP A 273 3.39 -20.71 18.95
N GLU A 274 4.52 -20.01 18.88
CA GLU A 274 5.16 -19.44 20.05
C GLU A 274 4.31 -18.33 20.69
N ILE A 275 3.71 -17.46 19.87
CA ILE A 275 2.78 -16.42 20.37
C ILE A 275 1.59 -17.06 21.07
N ILE A 276 0.94 -18.03 20.43
CA ILE A 276 -0.24 -18.75 20.95
C ILE A 276 0.13 -19.51 22.23
N HIS A 277 1.31 -20.15 22.27
CA HIS A 277 1.80 -20.81 23.48
C HIS A 277 1.88 -19.82 24.65
N ASN A 278 2.56 -18.69 24.47
CA ASN A 278 2.71 -17.66 25.51
C ASN A 278 1.37 -17.08 25.96
N VAL A 279 0.43 -16.85 25.03
CA VAL A 279 -0.95 -16.43 25.38
C VAL A 279 -1.66 -17.49 26.23
N ASN A 280 -1.58 -18.77 25.86
CA ASN A 280 -2.26 -19.86 26.57
C ASN A 280 -1.72 -20.11 27.98
N VAL A 281 -0.45 -19.76 28.25
CA VAL A 281 0.17 -19.86 29.58
C VAL A 281 0.22 -18.52 30.33
N ASP A 282 -0.54 -17.53 29.88
CA ASP A 282 -0.67 -16.19 30.49
C ASP A 282 0.64 -15.40 30.61
N ARG A 283 1.53 -15.55 29.62
CA ARG A 283 2.78 -14.78 29.48
C ARG A 283 2.65 -13.74 28.37
N ILE A 284 1.69 -12.84 28.52
CA ILE A 284 1.35 -11.85 27.49
C ILE A 284 2.53 -10.91 27.18
N GLU A 285 3.37 -10.62 28.16
CA GLU A 285 4.59 -9.82 28.01
C GLU A 285 5.56 -10.39 26.96
N ASN A 286 5.63 -11.72 26.80
CA ASN A 286 6.47 -12.37 25.80
C ASN A 286 5.94 -12.21 24.36
N THR A 287 4.74 -11.64 24.20
CA THR A 287 4.14 -11.35 22.89
C THR A 287 4.29 -9.88 22.50
N LEU A 288 5.12 -9.14 23.24
CA LEU A 288 5.41 -7.72 23.05
C LEU A 288 6.91 -7.51 22.81
N PRO A 289 7.28 -6.46 22.07
CA PRO A 289 8.67 -6.17 21.77
C PRO A 289 9.38 -5.45 22.92
N ASP A 290 10.64 -5.83 23.14
CA ASP A 290 11.59 -5.09 23.99
C ASP A 290 12.55 -4.20 23.17
N THR A 291 12.43 -4.21 21.84
CA THR A 291 13.28 -3.45 20.93
C THR A 291 12.53 -2.97 19.70
N LEU A 292 13.14 -2.06 18.94
CA LEU A 292 12.63 -1.60 17.65
C LEU A 292 13.09 -2.53 16.53
N PRO A 293 12.28 -2.73 15.48
CA PRO A 293 12.76 -3.37 14.27
C PRO A 293 13.68 -2.40 13.52
N SER A 294 14.67 -2.94 12.81
CA SER A 294 15.39 -2.16 11.81
C SER A 294 14.43 -1.80 10.67
N LEU A 295 14.54 -0.58 10.11
CA LEU A 295 13.67 -0.09 9.05
C LEU A 295 14.41 0.07 7.72
N CYS A 296 13.72 -0.19 6.62
CA CYS A 296 14.18 0.09 5.27
C CYS A 296 14.33 1.59 5.06
N ASN A 297 15.48 2.01 4.54
CA ASN A 297 15.79 3.42 4.30
C ASN A 297 15.01 4.00 3.10
N LEU A 298 14.39 3.15 2.27
CA LEU A 298 13.43 3.56 1.25
C LEU A 298 12.01 3.50 1.79
N THR A 299 11.44 2.31 1.97
CA THR A 299 10.01 2.13 2.27
C THR A 299 9.60 2.54 3.68
N GLN A 300 10.56 2.73 4.59
CA GLN A 300 10.35 2.92 6.04
C GLN A 300 9.62 1.76 6.73
N LEU A 301 9.48 0.61 6.05
CA LEU A 301 8.91 -0.62 6.61
C LEU A 301 9.98 -1.47 7.28
N PRO A 302 9.62 -2.39 8.20
CA PRO A 302 10.58 -3.28 8.85
C PRO A 302 11.42 -4.09 7.85
N LEU A 303 12.72 -4.25 8.12
CA LEU A 303 13.56 -5.16 7.34
C LEU A 303 13.06 -6.61 7.46
N GLY A 304 13.23 -7.39 6.40
CA GLY A 304 12.76 -8.78 6.35
C GLY A 304 11.25 -8.94 6.12
N SER A 305 10.55 -7.87 5.80
CA SER A 305 9.09 -7.89 5.58
C SER A 305 8.65 -7.95 4.12
N ALA A 306 9.59 -8.12 3.18
CA ALA A 306 9.28 -8.20 1.74
C ALA A 306 9.02 -9.63 1.26
N PHE A 307 9.62 -10.64 1.90
CA PHE A 307 9.64 -12.03 1.42
C PHE A 307 9.47 -13.04 2.57
N SER A 308 9.75 -14.31 2.29
CA SER A 308 9.75 -15.41 3.25
C SER A 308 10.82 -15.22 4.34
N ARG A 309 10.59 -15.79 5.54
CA ARG A 309 11.60 -15.85 6.61
C ARG A 309 12.88 -16.61 6.21
N HIS A 310 12.82 -17.44 5.16
CA HIS A 310 13.95 -18.19 4.63
C HIS A 310 14.75 -17.42 3.58
N GLU A 311 14.25 -16.26 3.15
CA GLU A 311 14.85 -15.40 2.13
C GLU A 311 15.41 -14.10 2.71
N LEU A 312 15.56 -14.04 4.05
CA LEU A 312 16.19 -12.92 4.73
C LEU A 312 17.64 -12.77 4.26
N ALA A 313 17.95 -11.60 3.71
CA ALA A 313 19.29 -11.23 3.27
C ALA A 313 19.62 -9.79 3.68
N ASP A 314 20.91 -9.49 3.85
CA ASP A 314 21.35 -8.10 4.00
C ASP A 314 21.35 -7.42 2.64
N HIS A 315 20.55 -6.37 2.52
CA HIS A 315 20.57 -5.46 1.39
C HIS A 315 21.03 -4.11 1.92
N SER A 316 22.33 -3.87 1.83
CA SER A 316 22.95 -2.63 2.31
C SER A 316 23.71 -1.90 1.21
N LEU A 317 23.88 -0.58 1.41
CA LEU A 317 24.65 0.29 0.54
C LEU A 317 25.38 1.33 1.39
N GLU A 318 26.70 1.45 1.23
CA GLU A 318 27.42 2.60 1.74
C GLU A 318 27.41 3.69 0.67
N TYR A 319 26.79 4.83 0.99
CA TYR A 319 26.72 5.97 0.08
C TYR A 319 27.05 7.26 0.83
N LYS A 320 28.02 8.01 0.30
CA LYS A 320 28.52 9.27 0.90
C LYS A 320 28.86 9.13 2.40
N GLY A 321 29.48 8.00 2.78
CA GLY A 321 29.93 7.73 4.15
C GLY A 321 28.82 7.36 5.14
N ARG A 322 27.60 7.08 4.67
CA ARG A 322 26.50 6.53 5.46
C ARG A 322 26.14 5.14 4.97
N LEU A 323 25.93 4.21 5.90
CA LEU A 323 25.37 2.89 5.63
C LEU A 323 23.84 2.95 5.62
N TYR A 324 23.24 2.47 4.54
CA TYR A 324 21.80 2.35 4.34
C TYR A 324 21.41 0.86 4.30
N HIS A 325 20.20 0.53 4.77
CA HIS A 325 19.65 -0.82 4.74
C HIS A 325 18.28 -0.85 4.05
N PHE A 326 17.99 -1.93 3.34
CA PHE A 326 16.79 -2.08 2.51
C PHE A 326 16.07 -3.41 2.80
N ASP A 327 14.73 -3.42 2.68
CA ASP A 327 13.90 -4.60 2.90
C ASP A 327 13.95 -5.61 1.74
N SER A 328 14.50 -5.21 0.59
CA SER A 328 14.78 -6.07 -0.57
C SER A 328 15.89 -5.47 -1.43
N ASP A 329 16.45 -6.27 -2.33
CA ASP A 329 17.32 -5.77 -3.39
C ASP A 329 16.58 -4.85 -4.36
N ILE A 330 15.26 -4.99 -4.48
CA ILE A 330 14.40 -4.12 -5.28
C ILE A 330 14.29 -2.73 -4.66
N SER A 331 14.10 -2.64 -3.34
CA SER A 331 14.08 -1.36 -2.62
C SER A 331 15.46 -0.70 -2.63
N LYS A 332 16.54 -1.48 -2.57
CA LYS A 332 17.90 -0.95 -2.80
C LYS A 332 18.03 -0.37 -4.20
N TRP A 333 17.60 -1.11 -5.23
CA TRP A 333 17.65 -0.66 -6.62
C TRP A 333 16.84 0.63 -6.84
N CYS A 334 15.64 0.75 -6.24
CA CYS A 334 14.84 1.97 -6.30
C CYS A 334 15.60 3.19 -5.75
N PHE A 335 16.31 3.04 -4.63
CA PHE A 335 17.18 4.08 -4.06
C PHE A 335 18.42 4.40 -4.92
N GLU A 336 18.83 3.47 -5.79
CA GLU A 336 19.96 3.72 -6.71
C GLU A 336 19.51 4.44 -7.98
N GLN A 337 18.20 4.63 -8.22
CA GLN A 337 17.69 5.33 -9.40
C GLN A 337 17.71 6.85 -9.23
N ASP A 338 17.53 7.34 -8.00
CA ASP A 338 17.65 8.72 -7.52
C ASP A 338 17.79 8.72 -5.99
#